data_AF-A0A9D2PK33-F1
#
_entry.id   AF-A0A9D2PK33-F1
#
_cell.length_a   1.000
_cell.length_b   1.000
_cell.length_c   1.000
_cell.angle_alpha   90.00
_cell.angle_beta   90.00
_cell.angle_gamma   90.00
#
_symmetry.space_group_name_H-M   'P 1'
#
loop_
_entity.id
_entity.type
_entity.pdbx_description
1 polymer ?
#
loop_
_entity_poly.entity_id
_entity_poly.type
_entity_poly.pdbx_seq_one_letter_code
_entity_poly.pdbx_strand_id
1 'polypeptide(L)'
;MQDFKNNLRKRGRVFLFFLILALLLGGVSWKVCQTAADHEEWVHYRNKSALLLRKEPKNSIDVLILGDSLSYTAFSPMQMWNKHGIAAFVGGQSGQNIQESYYMLKTAFENQKPRLVLLETNVIFRPQRGNSGLTMTLAA
;
A
#
# COMPACT_ATOMS: atom_id res chain seq x y z
N MET A 1 -40.76 -37.70 -2.87
CA MET A 1 -40.58 -36.44 -3.62
C MET A 1 -40.52 -35.17 -2.75
N GLN A 2 -41.07 -35.15 -1.53
CA GLN A 2 -41.04 -33.95 -0.66
C GLN A 2 -39.64 -33.57 -0.13
N ASP A 3 -38.76 -34.55 0.13
CA ASP A 3 -37.40 -34.28 0.64
C ASP A 3 -36.51 -33.51 -0.34
N PHE A 4 -36.68 -33.72 -1.65
CA PHE A 4 -35.89 -33.02 -2.68
C PHE A 4 -36.19 -31.52 -2.70
N LYS A 5 -37.46 -31.15 -2.52
CA LYS A 5 -37.92 -29.75 -2.48
C LYS A 5 -37.42 -29.02 -1.23
N ASN A 6 -37.35 -29.72 -0.09
CA ASN A 6 -36.80 -29.18 1.15
C ASN A 6 -35.28 -28.96 1.09
N ASN A 7 -34.53 -29.87 0.47
CA ASN A 7 -33.09 -29.69 0.24
C ASN A 7 -32.79 -28.55 -0.74
N LEU A 8 -33.61 -28.37 -1.79
CA LEU A 8 -33.47 -27.24 -2.73
C LEU A 8 -33.70 -25.89 -2.03
N ARG A 9 -34.71 -25.82 -1.14
CA ARG A 9 -35.04 -24.62 -0.37
C ARG A 9 -33.98 -24.30 0.70
N LYS A 10 -33.36 -25.32 1.31
CA LYS A 10 -32.21 -25.16 2.22
C LYS A 10 -30.98 -24.62 1.48
N ARG A 11 -30.64 -25.18 0.31
CA ARG A 11 -29.54 -24.69 -0.54
C ARG A 11 -29.74 -23.25 -0.99
N GLY A 12 -30.97 -22.88 -1.38
CA GLY A 12 -31.31 -21.50 -1.73
C GLY A 12 -31.12 -20.50 -0.57
N ARG A 13 -31.47 -20.88 0.66
CA ARG A 13 -31.22 -20.04 1.85
C ARG A 13 -29.74 -19.86 2.15
N VAL A 14 -28.94 -20.91 1.98
CA VAL A 14 -27.47 -20.84 2.15
C VAL A 14 -26.87 -19.90 1.09
N PHE A 15 -27.28 -20.03 -0.17
CA PHE A 15 -26.84 -19.12 -1.23
C PHE A 15 -27.22 -17.66 -0.94
N LEU A 16 -28.46 -17.42 -0.52
CA LEU A 16 -28.94 -16.08 -0.16
C LEU A 16 -28.12 -15.48 0.99
N PHE A 17 -27.78 -16.28 2.01
CA PHE A 17 -26.93 -15.85 3.11
C PHE A 17 -25.55 -15.39 2.60
N PHE A 18 -24.89 -16.18 1.76
CA PHE A 18 -23.59 -15.80 1.20
C PHE A 18 -23.67 -14.56 0.30
N LEU A 19 -24.76 -14.40 -0.45
CA LEU A 19 -24.99 -13.22 -1.28
C LEU A 19 -25.16 -11.96 -0.42
N ILE A 20 -25.96 -12.02 0.64
CA ILE A 20 -26.12 -10.93 1.60
C ILE A 20 -24.79 -10.62 2.29
N LEU A 21 -24.04 -11.65 2.72
CA LEU A 21 -22.74 -11.49 3.34
C LEU A 21 -21.74 -10.81 2.39
N ALA A 22 -21.69 -11.22 1.12
CA ALA A 22 -20.83 -10.60 0.12
C ALA A 22 -21.18 -9.14 -0.12
N LEU A 23 -22.47 -8.80 -0.19
CA LEU A 23 -22.92 -7.41 -0.32
C LEU A 23 -22.58 -6.57 0.91
N LEU A 24 -22.75 -7.11 2.12
CA LEU A 24 -22.37 -6.43 3.36
C LEU A 24 -20.86 -6.19 3.44
N LEU A 25 -20.05 -7.23 3.18
CA LEU A 25 -18.59 -7.12 3.17
C LEU A 25 -18.11 -6.13 2.09
N GLY A 26 -18.68 -6.19 0.89
CA GLY A 26 -18.36 -5.25 -0.18
C GLY A 26 -18.74 -3.81 0.15
N GLY A 27 -19.94 -3.58 0.69
CA GLY A 27 -20.40 -2.25 1.10
C GLY A 27 -19.57 -1.66 2.24
N VAL A 28 -19.23 -2.47 3.25
CA VAL A 28 -18.34 -2.04 4.34
C VAL A 28 -16.93 -1.77 3.81
N SER A 29 -16.39 -2.66 2.98
CA SER A 29 -15.06 -2.47 2.38
C SER A 29 -14.99 -1.18 1.56
N TRP A 30 -16.02 -0.87 0.78
CA TRP A 30 -16.07 0.36 0.00
C TRP A 30 -16.08 1.60 0.90
N LYS A 31 -16.93 1.63 1.94
CA LYS A 31 -16.94 2.74 2.91
C LYS A 31 -15.60 2.90 3.62
N VAL A 32 -14.97 1.81 4.05
CA VAL A 32 -13.66 1.85 4.72
C VAL A 32 -12.59 2.42 3.77
N CYS A 33 -12.55 1.99 2.51
CA CYS A 33 -11.60 2.53 1.53
C CYS A 33 -11.84 4.02 1.26
N GLN A 34 -13.10 4.46 1.17
CA GLN A 34 -13.44 5.86 0.98
C GLN A 34 -13.01 6.70 2.18
N THR A 35 -13.37 6.30 3.41
CA THR A 35 -12.95 6.99 4.63
C THR A 35 -11.43 7.03 4.77
N ALA A 36 -10.72 5.95 4.43
CA ALA A 36 -9.25 5.93 4.44
C ALA A 36 -8.64 6.90 3.42
N ALA A 37 -9.31 7.14 2.29
CA ALA A 37 -8.88 8.13 1.31
C ALA A 37 -9.15 9.57 1.77
N ASP A 38 -10.26 9.83 2.45
CA ASP A 38 -10.62 11.17 2.93
C ASP A 38 -9.85 11.55 4.21
N HIS A 39 -9.62 10.59 5.10
CA HIS A 39 -9.07 10.78 6.44
C HIS A 39 -7.75 10.04 6.63
N GLU A 40 -6.66 10.65 6.14
CA GLU A 40 -5.31 10.08 6.17
C GLU A 40 -4.78 9.88 7.61
N GLU A 41 -5.32 10.61 8.59
CA GLU A 41 -4.97 10.46 9.99
C GLU A 41 -5.41 9.11 10.60
N TRP A 42 -6.39 8.43 9.99
CA TRP A 42 -6.87 7.12 10.43
C TRP A 42 -6.15 5.97 9.73
N VAL A 43 -5.37 6.28 8.69
CA VAL A 43 -4.59 5.29 7.96
C VAL A 43 -3.36 4.93 8.77
N HIS A 44 -3.20 3.63 9.01
CA HIS A 44 -2.05 3.10 9.71
C HIS A 44 -0.76 3.65 9.08
N TYR A 45 0.19 4.06 9.93
CA TYR A 45 1.42 4.74 9.53
C TYR A 45 2.14 4.08 8.33
N ARG A 46 2.21 2.74 8.31
CA ARG A 46 2.81 1.93 7.23
C ARG A 46 2.11 2.04 5.86
N ASN A 47 0.85 2.44 5.81
CA ASN A 47 0.13 2.66 4.53
C ASN A 47 0.05 4.15 4.17
N LYS A 48 0.40 5.04 5.12
CA LYS A 48 0.21 6.48 4.96
C LYS A 48 1.10 7.08 3.87
N SER A 49 2.36 6.66 3.76
CA SER A 49 3.26 7.23 2.73
C SER A 49 2.81 6.88 1.30
N ALA A 50 2.29 5.68 1.06
CA ALA A 50 1.74 5.31 -0.25
C ALA A 50 0.47 6.10 -0.60
N LEU A 51 -0.38 6.38 0.40
CA LEU A 51 -1.56 7.23 0.21
C LEU A 51 -1.18 8.67 -0.09
N LEU A 52 -0.25 9.24 0.68
CA LEU A 52 0.27 10.60 0.48
C LEU A 52 0.87 10.75 -0.92
N LEU A 53 1.70 9.79 -1.33
CA LEU A 53 2.32 9.76 -2.65
C LEU A 53 1.28 9.80 -3.79
N ARG A 54 0.12 9.16 -3.61
CA ARG A 54 -0.97 9.18 -4.60
C ARG A 54 -1.73 10.50 -4.63
N LYS A 55 -1.78 11.22 -3.52
CA LYS A 55 -2.43 12.52 -3.40
C LYS A 55 -1.57 13.68 -3.89
N GLU A 56 -0.26 13.47 -4.03
CA GLU A 56 0.64 14.46 -4.61
C GLU A 56 0.20 14.87 -6.03
N PRO A 57 0.27 16.17 -6.37
CA PRO A 57 -0.02 16.64 -7.72
C PRO A 57 0.81 15.90 -8.76
N LYS A 58 0.24 15.74 -9.96
CA LYS A 58 0.90 14.99 -11.04
C LYS A 58 2.27 15.59 -11.37
N ASN A 59 3.30 14.75 -11.37
CA ASN A 59 4.71 15.12 -11.61
C ASN A 59 5.25 16.24 -10.69
N SER A 60 4.81 16.30 -9.43
CA SER A 60 5.34 17.26 -8.44
C SER A 60 6.62 16.79 -7.75
N ILE A 61 6.97 15.50 -7.85
CA ILE A 61 8.09 14.90 -7.12
C ILE A 61 9.32 14.81 -8.03
N ASP A 62 10.39 15.52 -7.65
CA ASP A 62 11.69 15.47 -8.34
C ASP A 62 12.50 14.23 -7.94
N VAL A 63 12.53 13.94 -6.63
CA VAL A 63 13.35 12.88 -6.05
C VAL A 63 12.51 11.98 -5.16
N LEU A 64 12.46 10.69 -5.48
CA LEU A 64 11.81 9.68 -4.65
C LEU A 64 12.85 8.94 -3.83
N ILE A 65 12.69 8.91 -2.50
CA ILE A 65 13.61 8.25 -1.57
C ILE A 65 12.90 7.05 -0.97
N LEU A 66 13.47 5.86 -1.16
CA LEU A 66 12.93 4.57 -0.75
C LEU A 66 13.89 3.86 0.21
N GLY A 67 13.36 3.08 1.13
CA GLY A 67 14.18 2.35 2.09
C GLY A 67 13.50 2.12 3.42
N ASP A 68 14.27 1.68 4.42
CA ASP A 68 13.73 1.50 5.76
C ASP A 68 13.81 2.78 6.63
N SER A 69 13.79 2.59 7.95
CA SER A 69 14.04 3.62 8.96
C SER A 69 15.25 4.52 8.66
N LEU A 70 16.31 3.99 8.02
CA LEU A 70 17.50 4.75 7.67
C LEU A 70 17.17 5.83 6.64
N SER A 71 16.47 5.48 5.56
CA SER A 71 16.01 6.46 4.57
C SER A 71 14.99 7.43 5.17
N TYR A 72 14.13 6.94 6.07
CA TYR A 72 13.09 7.74 6.71
C TYR A 72 13.67 8.84 7.60
N THR A 73 14.80 8.59 8.29
CA THR A 73 15.41 9.55 9.22
C THR A 73 16.60 10.30 8.65
N ALA A 74 17.20 9.83 7.54
CA ALA A 74 18.39 10.47 6.96
C ALA A 74 18.07 11.72 6.13
N PHE A 75 16.86 11.83 5.58
CA PHE A 75 16.52 12.89 4.63
C PHE A 75 15.42 13.81 5.17
N SER A 76 15.59 15.11 4.95
CA SER A 76 14.59 16.14 5.27
C SER A 76 14.14 16.83 3.98
N PRO A 77 12.95 16.47 3.42
CA PRO A 77 12.38 17.13 2.25
C PRO A 77 12.32 18.65 2.37
N MET A 78 11.97 19.15 3.56
CA MET A 78 11.87 20.59 3.81
C MET A 78 13.24 21.29 3.70
N GLN A 79 14.32 20.67 4.18
CA GLN A 79 15.65 21.23 3.99
C GLN A 79 16.11 21.17 2.53
N MET A 80 15.81 20.09 1.81
CA MET A 80 16.14 19.96 0.38
C MET A 80 15.41 21.01 -0.47
N TRP A 81 14.14 21.25 -0.15
CA TRP A 81 13.35 22.31 -0.77
C TRP A 81 13.94 23.70 -0.47
N ASN A 82 14.14 24.02 0.81
CA ASN A 82 14.59 25.37 1.21
C ASN A 82 16.00 25.72 0.71
N LYS A 83 16.92 24.75 0.65
CA LYS A 83 18.32 24.99 0.24
C LYS A 83 18.56 24.82 -1.25
N HIS A 84 17.83 23.93 -1.91
CA HIS A 84 18.14 23.49 -3.27
C HIS A 84 16.93 23.51 -4.22
N GLY A 85 15.72 23.83 -3.73
CA GLY A 85 14.51 23.82 -4.55
C GLY A 85 14.10 22.42 -5.03
N ILE A 86 14.55 21.36 -4.35
CA ILE A 86 14.29 19.97 -4.76
C ILE A 86 13.03 19.48 -4.05
N ALA A 87 12.00 19.14 -4.82
CA ALA A 87 10.78 18.52 -4.31
C ALA A 87 11.01 17.02 -4.06
N ALA A 88 11.59 16.69 -2.91
CA ALA A 88 11.85 15.31 -2.52
C ALA A 88 10.66 14.70 -1.77
N PHE A 89 10.40 13.42 -2.00
CA PHE A 89 9.43 12.64 -1.26
C PHE A 89 10.08 11.43 -0.60
N VAL A 90 9.93 11.30 0.72
CA VAL A 90 10.43 10.15 1.48
C VAL A 90 9.32 9.10 1.55
N GLY A 91 9.44 8.08 0.69
CA GLY A 91 8.59 6.89 0.71
C GLY A 91 9.05 5.82 1.69
N GLY A 92 10.21 6.02 2.34
CA GLY A 92 10.79 5.10 3.30
C GLY A 92 10.04 4.99 4.64
N GLN A 93 10.11 3.81 5.26
CA GLN A 93 9.36 3.50 6.48
C GLN A 93 10.13 2.60 7.45
N SER A 94 9.77 2.63 8.73
CA SER A 94 10.39 1.73 9.72
C SER A 94 10.25 0.26 9.32
N GLY A 95 11.39 -0.43 9.22
CA GLY A 95 11.46 -1.84 8.87
C GLY A 95 10.86 -2.18 7.49
N GLN A 96 10.88 -1.26 6.55
CA GLN A 96 10.46 -1.54 5.17
C GLN A 96 11.33 -2.64 4.56
N ASN A 97 10.70 -3.59 3.88
CA ASN A 97 11.40 -4.62 3.11
C ASN A 97 11.56 -4.18 1.64
N ILE A 98 12.33 -4.95 0.87
CA ILE A 98 12.58 -4.64 -0.54
C ILE A 98 11.29 -4.69 -1.39
N GLN A 99 10.35 -5.59 -1.07
CA GLN A 99 9.09 -5.73 -1.81
C GLN A 99 8.20 -4.50 -1.63
N GLU A 100 8.12 -3.96 -0.42
CA GLU A 100 7.39 -2.72 -0.15
C GLU A 100 8.01 -1.53 -0.87
N SER A 101 9.35 -1.49 -0.94
CA SER A 101 10.07 -0.47 -1.73
C SER A 101 9.72 -0.58 -3.23
N TYR A 102 9.61 -1.81 -3.75
CA TYR A 102 9.17 -2.05 -5.12
C TYR A 102 7.73 -1.58 -5.38
N TYR A 103 6.77 -1.91 -4.51
CA TYR A 103 5.39 -1.47 -4.69
C TYR A 103 5.21 0.03 -4.49
N MET A 104 6.01 0.65 -3.61
CA MET A 104 6.07 2.11 -3.46
C MET A 104 6.56 2.76 -4.75
N LEU A 105 7.63 2.22 -5.35
CA LEU A 105 8.15 2.68 -6.64
C LEU A 105 7.11 2.55 -7.76
N LYS A 106 6.44 1.40 -7.84
CA LYS A 106 5.36 1.16 -8.81
C LYS A 106 4.23 2.18 -8.64
N THR A 107 3.81 2.42 -7.39
CA THR A 107 2.78 3.40 -7.06
C THR A 107 3.20 4.83 -7.44
N ALA A 108 4.47 5.19 -7.22
CA ALA A 108 4.99 6.48 -7.63
C ALA A 108 4.82 6.68 -9.14
N PHE A 109 5.22 5.70 -9.94
CA PHE A 109 5.16 5.80 -11.40
C PHE A 109 3.74 5.78 -11.99
N GLU A 110 2.69 5.54 -11.20
CA GLU A 110 1.31 5.69 -11.65
C GLU A 110 0.98 7.16 -11.97
N ASN A 111 1.49 8.11 -11.19
CA ASN A 111 1.16 9.55 -11.30
C ASN A 111 2.39 10.49 -11.29
N GLN A 112 3.59 9.96 -11.07
CA GLN A 112 4.83 10.74 -10.93
C GLN A 112 5.88 10.30 -11.95
N LYS A 113 6.76 11.24 -12.30
CA LYS A 113 7.96 10.99 -13.12
C LYS A 113 9.19 11.59 -12.43
N PRO A 114 9.62 11.02 -11.28
CA PRO A 114 10.78 11.51 -10.57
C PRO A 114 12.02 11.45 -11.46
N ARG A 115 12.86 12.48 -11.36
CA ARG A 115 14.13 12.59 -12.08
C ARG A 115 15.20 11.69 -11.48
N LEU A 116 15.08 11.41 -10.18
CA LEU A 116 15.98 10.54 -9.43
C LEU A 116 15.20 9.67 -8.45
N VAL A 117 15.58 8.40 -8.37
CA VAL A 117 15.13 7.48 -7.33
C VAL A 117 16.34 7.08 -6.50
N LEU A 118 16.28 7.33 -5.19
CA LEU A 118 17.29 6.92 -4.23
C LEU A 118 16.75 5.72 -3.47
N LEU A 119 17.46 4.59 -3.56
CA LEU A 119 17.17 3.39 -2.79
C LEU A 119 18.25 3.19 -1.73
N GLU A 120 17.84 3.25 -0.48
CA GLU A 120 18.66 2.88 0.68
C GLU A 120 18.85 1.35 0.69
N THR A 121 20.10 0.89 0.79
CA THR A 121 20.48 -0.48 0.41
C THR A 121 20.32 -1.52 1.53
N ASN A 122 20.16 -1.14 2.80
CA ASN A 122 19.96 -2.05 3.92
C ASN A 122 18.70 -2.92 3.72
N VAL A 123 17.68 -2.40 3.04
CA VAL A 123 16.47 -3.18 2.70
C VAL A 123 16.77 -4.41 1.84
N ILE A 124 17.88 -4.41 1.10
CA ILE A 124 18.34 -5.54 0.26
C ILE A 124 18.89 -6.66 1.15
N PHE A 125 19.58 -6.30 2.23
CA PHE A 125 20.27 -7.26 3.11
C PHE A 125 19.43 -7.67 4.32
N ARG A 126 18.22 -7.14 4.45
CA ARG A 126 17.34 -7.40 5.59
C ARG A 126 16.88 -8.87 5.55
N PRO A 127 17.15 -9.67 6.59
CA PRO A 127 16.77 -11.07 6.59
C PRO A 127 15.25 -11.20 6.58
N GLN A 128 14.74 -11.86 5.54
CA GLN A 128 13.32 -12.13 5.42
C GLN A 128 12.97 -13.26 6.38
N ARG A 129 12.25 -12.95 7.48
CA ARG A 129 11.97 -13.94 8.52
C ARG A 129 10.93 -14.97 8.05
N GLY A 130 11.29 -16.25 8.14
CA GLY A 130 10.40 -17.42 7.98
C GLY A 130 10.46 -18.10 6.60
N ASN A 131 9.63 -19.12 6.39
CA ASN A 131 9.53 -19.88 5.12
C ASN A 131 9.03 -19.04 3.92
N SER A 132 8.79 -17.74 4.11
CA SER A 132 7.99 -16.90 3.19
C SER A 132 8.63 -15.56 2.84
N GLY A 133 9.87 -15.28 3.23
CA GLY A 133 10.71 -14.46 2.35
C GLY A 133 10.85 -15.09 0.96
N LEU A 134 10.75 -16.42 0.93
CA LEU A 134 10.86 -17.28 -0.22
C LEU A 134 9.63 -17.22 -1.15
N THR A 135 8.39 -17.27 -0.66
CA THR A 135 7.19 -17.19 -1.53
C THR A 135 6.84 -15.77 -1.99
N MET A 136 7.14 -14.71 -1.23
CA MET A 136 6.94 -13.31 -1.65
C MET A 136 7.91 -12.85 -2.75
N THR A 137 8.98 -13.60 -2.99
CA THR A 137 9.95 -13.41 -4.09
C THR A 137 9.56 -14.23 -5.34
N LEU A 138 8.61 -15.17 -5.21
CA LEU A 138 8.26 -16.16 -6.23
C LEU A 138 6.91 -15.91 -6.92
N ALA A 139 6.15 -14.88 -6.54
CA ALA A 139 4.88 -14.51 -7.16
C ALA A 139 4.85 -13.09 -7.75
N ALA A 140 6.03 -12.46 -7.94
CA ALA A 140 6.17 -11.18 -8.63
C ALA A 140 6.39 -11.39 -10.14
#